data_AF-A0A1B6J2K9-F1
#
_entry.id   AF-A0A1B6J2K9-F1
#
_cell.length_a   1.000
_cell.length_b   1.000
_cell.length_c   1.000
_cell.angle_alpha   90.00
_cell.angle_beta   90.00
_cell.angle_gamma   90.00
#
_symmetry.space_group_name_H-M   'P 1'
#
loop_
_entity.id
_entity.type
_entity.pdbx_description
1 polymer ?
#
loop_
_entity_poly.entity_id
_entity_poly.type
_entity_poly.pdbx_seq_one_letter_code
_entity_poly.pdbx_strand_id
1 'polypeptide(L)'
;QEKMAHVEELRQIHADINAMENVIKKAEEARNRSLDRAKRVHEDYRPLKHDIDRMRRDYLGLERLPELHEEESGLITPEMFARSYFEKHFKNEWRPENATITSFAHAHQAAAASAFLAPVQPPLQLLPSSSKIDHHRALPPVPGPAPTFRQQPPPMKSCLSCHQQIHRNAPICPLCKAKSRSRNPKKPKKKD
;
A
#
# COMPACT_ATOMS: atom_id res chain seq x y z
N GLN A 1 -28.01 -0.99 -20.30
CA GLN A 1 -27.64 -0.46 -18.97
C GLN A 1 -26.74 -1.45 -18.22
N GLU A 2 -27.11 -2.73 -18.19
CA GLU A 2 -26.35 -3.82 -17.55
C GLU A 2 -24.88 -3.95 -17.99
N LYS A 3 -24.58 -3.77 -19.29
CA LYS A 3 -23.19 -3.80 -19.78
C LYS A 3 -22.29 -2.73 -19.15
N MET A 4 -22.84 -1.58 -18.77
CA MET A 4 -22.08 -0.52 -18.10
C MET A 4 -21.90 -0.84 -16.61
N ALA A 5 -22.88 -1.48 -15.97
CA ALA A 5 -22.79 -1.92 -14.57
C ALA A 5 -21.70 -2.99 -14.39
N HIS A 6 -21.67 -3.99 -15.28
CA HIS A 6 -20.64 -5.03 -15.24
C HIS A 6 -19.21 -4.48 -15.43
N VAL A 7 -19.04 -3.45 -16.27
CA VAL A 7 -17.74 -2.80 -16.45
C VAL A 7 -17.30 -2.07 -15.17
N GLU A 8 -18.24 -1.48 -14.44
CA GLU A 8 -17.93 -0.80 -13.17
C GLU A 8 -17.64 -1.79 -12.04
N GLU A 9 -18.37 -2.91 -11.98
CA GLU A 9 -18.07 -4.03 -11.08
C GLU A 9 -16.65 -4.57 -11.31
N LEU A 10 -16.26 -4.79 -12.57
CA LEU A 10 -14.89 -5.20 -12.88
C LEU A 10 -13.87 -4.16 -12.40
N ARG A 11 -14.13 -2.86 -12.58
CA ARG A 11 -13.21 -1.82 -12.07
C ARG A 11 -13.08 -1.84 -10.56
N GLN A 12 -14.20 -2.05 -9.86
CA GLN A 12 -14.20 -2.15 -8.41
C GLN A 12 -13.36 -3.35 -7.96
N ILE A 13 -13.53 -4.52 -8.57
CA ILE A 13 -12.72 -5.71 -8.28
C ILE A 13 -11.23 -5.43 -8.51
N HIS A 14 -10.87 -4.77 -9.62
CA HIS A 14 -9.46 -4.40 -9.85
C HIS A 14 -8.95 -3.42 -8.79
N ALA A 15 -9.75 -2.45 -8.37
CA ALA A 15 -9.37 -1.51 -7.30
C ALA A 15 -9.16 -2.24 -5.97
N ASP A 16 -10.04 -3.16 -5.62
CA ASP A 16 -9.98 -3.94 -4.37
C ASP A 16 -8.77 -4.89 -4.37
N ILE A 17 -8.47 -5.55 -5.49
CA ILE A 17 -7.25 -6.36 -5.65
C ILE A 17 -6.02 -5.51 -5.38
N ASN A 18 -5.89 -4.35 -6.04
CA ASN A 18 -4.75 -3.45 -5.82
C ASN A 18 -4.68 -2.95 -4.36
N ALA A 19 -5.81 -2.71 -3.71
CA ALA A 19 -5.84 -2.33 -2.30
C ALA A 19 -5.32 -3.47 -1.40
N MET A 20 -5.77 -4.70 -1.62
CA MET A 20 -5.29 -5.87 -0.88
C MET A 20 -3.79 -6.11 -1.10
N GLU A 21 -3.30 -6.04 -2.34
CA GLU A 21 -1.88 -6.18 -2.65
C GLU A 21 -1.01 -5.15 -1.90
N ASN A 22 -1.49 -3.91 -1.82
CA ASN A 22 -0.81 -2.86 -1.07
C ASN A 22 -0.82 -3.12 0.45
N VAL A 23 -1.91 -3.67 1.00
CA VAL A 23 -1.99 -4.05 2.42
C VAL A 23 -1.02 -5.18 2.72
N ILE A 24 -1.00 -6.23 1.91
CA ILE A 24 -0.08 -7.37 2.04
C ILE A 24 1.36 -6.88 2.01
N LYS A 25 1.72 -6.07 1.00
CA LYS A 25 3.06 -5.51 0.86
C LYS A 25 3.48 -4.71 2.09
N LYS A 26 2.62 -3.82 2.59
CA LYS A 26 2.92 -3.01 3.79
C LYS A 26 3.07 -3.88 5.04
N ALA A 27 2.27 -4.94 5.18
CA ALA A 27 2.36 -5.87 6.29
C ALA A 27 3.68 -6.67 6.26
N GLU A 28 4.07 -7.17 5.08
CA GLU A 28 5.35 -7.86 4.90
C GLU A 28 6.54 -6.95 5.21
N GLU A 29 6.53 -5.72 4.70
CA GLU A 29 7.57 -4.73 5.00
C GLU A 29 7.62 -4.39 6.51
N ALA A 30 6.48 -4.29 7.18
CA ALA A 30 6.43 -4.04 8.62
C ALA A 30 6.97 -5.23 9.43
N ARG A 31 6.64 -6.47 9.02
CA ARG A 31 7.19 -7.70 9.60
C ARG A 31 8.71 -7.74 9.44
N ASN A 32 9.21 -7.51 8.22
CA ASN A 32 10.65 -7.53 7.93
C ASN A 32 11.40 -6.47 8.75
N ARG A 33 10.89 -5.23 8.81
CA ARG A 33 11.48 -4.19 9.69
C ARG A 33 11.53 -4.61 11.16
N SER A 34 10.52 -5.34 11.63
CA SER A 34 10.46 -5.80 13.02
C SER A 34 11.46 -6.93 13.29
N LEU A 35 11.60 -7.87 12.35
CA LEU A 35 12.62 -8.92 12.40
C LEU A 35 14.04 -8.34 12.36
N ASP A 36 14.29 -7.35 11.50
CA ASP A 36 15.61 -6.70 11.42
C ASP A 36 15.97 -5.98 12.72
N ARG A 37 14.99 -5.32 13.36
CA ARG A 37 15.19 -4.73 14.70
C ARG A 37 15.50 -5.81 15.74
N ALA A 38 14.74 -6.90 15.77
CA ALA A 38 14.96 -8.01 16.71
C ALA A 38 16.36 -8.63 16.52
N LYS A 39 16.80 -8.81 15.27
CA LYS A 39 18.15 -9.30 14.96
C LYS A 39 19.24 -8.39 15.50
N ARG A 40 19.13 -7.07 15.32
CA ARG A 40 20.11 -6.11 15.86
C ARG A 40 20.20 -6.17 17.38
N VAL A 41 19.05 -6.18 18.05
CA VAL A 41 19.00 -6.30 19.51
C VAL A 41 19.61 -7.61 19.97
N HIS A 42 19.37 -8.71 19.26
CA HIS A 42 19.99 -10.00 19.57
C HIS A 42 21.52 -10.00 19.39
N GLU A 43 22.03 -9.33 18.34
CA GLU A 43 23.47 -9.14 18.16
C GLU A 43 24.11 -8.36 19.32
N ASP A 44 23.43 -7.32 19.81
CA ASP A 44 23.90 -6.53 20.96
C ASP A 44 23.79 -7.29 22.29
N TYR A 45 22.75 -8.11 22.44
CA TYR A 45 22.49 -8.92 23.64
C TYR A 45 23.53 -10.03 23.85
N ARG A 46 23.95 -10.71 22.78
CA ARG A 46 24.82 -11.90 22.86
C ARG A 46 26.14 -11.67 23.61
N PRO A 47 26.96 -10.64 23.32
CA PRO A 47 28.19 -10.40 24.07
C PRO A 47 27.91 -10.06 25.54
N LEU A 48 26.87 -9.28 25.81
CA LEU A 48 26.46 -8.94 27.18
C LEU A 48 26.08 -10.18 27.99
N LYS A 49 25.30 -11.09 27.40
CA LYS A 49 24.96 -12.37 28.03
C LYS A 49 26.22 -13.20 28.31
N HIS A 50 27.13 -13.27 27.34
CA HIS A 50 28.37 -14.02 27.49
C HIS A 50 29.25 -13.48 28.63
N ASP A 51 29.33 -12.15 28.79
CA ASP A 51 30.02 -11.52 29.91
C ASP A 51 29.35 -11.80 31.26
N ILE A 52 28.01 -11.76 31.32
CA ILE A 52 27.26 -12.15 32.52
C ILE A 52 27.53 -13.61 32.89
N ASP A 53 27.46 -14.52 31.92
CA ASP A 53 27.71 -15.95 32.15
C ASP A 53 29.15 -16.21 32.58
N ARG A 54 30.12 -15.45 32.06
CA ARG A 54 31.51 -15.46 32.54
C ARG A 54 31.57 -15.05 34.01
N MET A 55 30.97 -13.92 34.37
CA MET A 55 30.97 -13.45 35.76
C MET A 55 30.32 -14.44 36.72
N ARG A 56 29.20 -15.05 36.31
CA ARG A 56 28.48 -16.06 37.09
C ARG A 56 29.36 -17.28 37.38
N ARG A 57 30.06 -17.80 36.37
CA ARG A 57 30.93 -18.97 36.54
C ARG A 57 32.20 -18.63 37.32
N ASP A 58 32.89 -17.56 36.93
CA ASP A 58 34.26 -17.31 37.39
C ASP A 58 34.31 -16.72 38.80
N TYR A 59 33.32 -15.90 39.19
CA TYR A 59 33.32 -15.22 40.49
C TYR A 59 32.30 -15.78 41.49
N LEU A 60 31.21 -16.39 41.00
CA LEU A 60 30.11 -16.86 41.85
C LEU A 60 29.98 -18.38 41.86
N GLY A 61 30.70 -19.11 41.01
CA GLY A 61 30.57 -20.56 40.87
C GLY A 61 29.18 -21.02 40.42
N LEU A 62 28.39 -20.13 39.82
CA LEU A 62 27.04 -20.41 39.35
C LEU A 62 27.04 -20.89 37.90
N GLU A 63 26.04 -21.69 37.54
CA GLU A 63 25.83 -22.11 36.15
C GLU A 63 25.43 -20.92 35.26
N ARG A 64 25.71 -21.05 33.95
CA ARG A 64 25.27 -20.10 32.94
C ARG A 64 23.74 -19.96 32.94
N LEU A 65 23.27 -18.82 32.49
CA LEU A 65 21.85 -18.66 32.21
C LEU A 65 21.46 -19.46 30.96
N PRO A 66 20.24 -20.01 30.91
CA PRO A 66 19.70 -20.60 29.70
C PRO A 66 19.73 -19.61 28.52
N GLU A 67 19.76 -20.14 27.31
CA GLU A 67 19.60 -19.34 26.10
C GLU A 67 18.12 -19.05 25.84
N LEU A 68 17.83 -17.95 25.12
CA LEU A 68 16.46 -17.55 24.80
C LEU A 68 15.64 -18.67 24.11
N HIS A 69 16.27 -19.47 23.26
CA HIS A 69 15.63 -20.60 22.59
C HIS A 69 15.45 -21.83 23.50
N GLU A 70 16.17 -21.90 24.63
CA GLU A 70 16.00 -22.93 25.66
C GLU A 70 14.81 -22.60 26.57
N GLU A 71 14.55 -21.31 26.85
CA GLU A 71 13.42 -20.87 27.68
C GLU A 71 12.11 -20.80 26.88
N GLU A 72 12.15 -20.28 25.66
CA GLU A 72 10.97 -20.07 24.82
C GLU A 72 11.01 -20.90 23.53
N SER A 73 11.34 -22.19 23.62
CA SER A 73 11.52 -23.06 22.43
C SER A 73 10.33 -23.10 21.45
N GLY A 74 9.12 -22.81 21.93
CA GLY A 74 7.91 -22.74 21.09
C GLY A 74 7.73 -21.42 20.33
N LEU A 75 8.40 -20.34 20.77
CA LEU A 75 8.29 -19.01 20.17
C LEU A 75 9.59 -18.62 19.45
N ILE A 76 10.74 -18.98 20.02
CA ILE A 76 12.07 -18.62 19.55
C ILE A 76 12.80 -19.90 19.14
N THR A 77 12.86 -20.14 17.83
CA THR A 77 13.70 -21.22 17.31
C THR A 77 15.17 -20.78 17.24
N PRO A 78 16.13 -21.71 17.41
CA PRO A 78 17.55 -21.41 17.22
C PRO A 78 17.86 -20.74 15.87
N GLU A 79 17.06 -21.05 14.84
CA GLU A 79 17.22 -20.55 13.48
C GLU A 79 16.64 -19.13 13.26
N MET A 80 15.80 -18.63 14.18
CA MET A 80 15.12 -17.33 14.04
C MET A 80 16.12 -16.18 13.83
N PHE A 81 17.26 -16.24 14.52
CA PHE A 81 18.34 -15.26 14.42
C PHE A 81 19.53 -15.75 13.59
N ALA A 82 19.64 -17.06 13.33
CA ALA A 82 20.77 -17.65 12.59
C ALA A 82 20.71 -17.44 11.07
N ARG A 83 19.54 -17.14 10.47
CA ARG A 83 19.39 -17.14 9.01
C ARG A 83 19.38 -15.74 8.37
N SER A 84 20.47 -15.46 7.64
CA SER A 84 20.45 -14.66 6.40
C SER A 84 19.75 -15.39 5.22
N TYR A 85 19.28 -16.63 5.43
CA TYR A 85 18.86 -17.55 4.36
C TYR A 85 17.34 -17.90 4.35
N PHE A 86 16.50 -17.36 5.25
CA PHE A 86 15.07 -17.74 5.38
C PHE A 86 14.10 -16.81 4.63
N GLU A 87 14.57 -15.76 3.94
CA GLU A 87 13.71 -14.91 3.12
C GLU A 87 12.99 -15.69 2.00
N LYS A 88 13.55 -16.84 1.57
CA LYS A 88 12.99 -17.67 0.50
C LYS A 88 11.86 -18.63 0.92
N HIS A 89 11.75 -19.02 2.18
CA HIS A 89 10.82 -20.11 2.57
C HIS A 89 9.46 -19.64 3.08
N PHE A 90 9.33 -18.39 3.54
CA PHE A 90 8.02 -17.88 3.97
C PHE A 90 7.06 -17.61 2.79
N LYS A 91 7.56 -17.67 1.55
CA LYS A 91 6.74 -17.57 0.33
C LYS A 91 6.02 -18.87 -0.06
N ASN A 92 6.28 -19.99 0.62
CA ASN A 92 5.85 -21.31 0.12
C ASN A 92 4.69 -21.99 0.87
N GLU A 93 4.07 -21.35 1.87
CA GLU A 93 2.97 -21.96 2.64
C GLU A 93 1.59 -21.31 2.45
N TRP A 94 1.36 -20.58 1.36
CA TRP A 94 -0.01 -20.44 0.85
C TRP A 94 -0.35 -21.69 0.04
N ARG A 95 -0.71 -22.77 0.75
CA ARG A 95 -1.32 -23.96 0.16
C ARG A 95 -2.81 -23.64 -0.06
N PRO A 96 -3.35 -23.66 -1.29
CA PRO A 96 -4.79 -23.69 -1.47
C PRO A 96 -5.23 -25.12 -1.14
N GLU A 97 -5.56 -25.38 0.12
CA GLU A 97 -6.30 -26.58 0.45
C GLU A 97 -7.70 -26.42 -0.15
N ASN A 98 -7.91 -27.13 -1.25
CA ASN A 98 -9.18 -27.60 -1.76
C ASN A 98 -10.29 -27.64 -0.69
N ALA A 99 -11.00 -26.52 -0.54
CA ALA A 99 -12.27 -26.46 0.17
C ALA A 99 -13.27 -27.36 -0.56
N THR A 100 -13.31 -28.61 -0.12
CA THR A 100 -14.34 -29.56 -0.48
C THR A 100 -15.62 -29.04 0.15
N ILE A 101 -16.50 -28.46 -0.67
CA ILE A 101 -17.86 -28.10 -0.29
C ILE A 101 -18.53 -29.37 0.22
N THR A 102 -18.55 -29.54 1.55
CA THR A 102 -19.36 -30.56 2.20
C THR A 102 -20.31 -29.83 3.12
N SER A 103 -21.56 -29.78 2.66
CA SER A 103 -22.74 -29.37 3.41
C SER A 103 -22.79 -30.03 4.78
N PHE A 104 -22.67 -29.24 5.84
CA PHE A 104 -23.27 -29.56 7.13
C PHE A 104 -24.00 -28.33 7.68
N ALA A 105 -25.31 -28.37 7.54
CA ALA A 105 -26.24 -27.63 8.37
C ALA A 105 -26.06 -28.06 9.85
N HIS A 106 -26.37 -27.12 10.75
CA HIS A 106 -26.41 -27.23 12.22
C HIS A 106 -25.12 -26.91 12.99
N ALA A 107 -24.96 -25.62 13.30
CA ALA A 107 -24.59 -25.17 14.64
C ALA A 107 -25.02 -23.71 14.82
N HIS A 108 -26.27 -23.50 15.23
CA HIS A 108 -26.67 -22.27 15.88
C HIS A 108 -26.12 -22.28 17.32
N GLN A 109 -25.61 -21.12 17.73
CA GLN A 109 -25.38 -20.63 19.10
C GLN A 109 -23.96 -20.64 19.66
N ALA A 110 -23.67 -19.51 20.33
CA ALA A 110 -22.47 -19.07 21.05
C ALA A 110 -21.29 -18.67 20.12
N ALA A 111 -20.80 -17.44 20.07
CA ALA A 111 -20.83 -16.35 21.04
C ALA A 111 -20.86 -14.98 20.34
N ALA A 112 -21.72 -14.11 20.84
CA ALA A 112 -21.71 -12.70 20.56
C ALA A 112 -20.54 -12.05 21.31
N ALA A 113 -19.54 -11.54 20.59
CA ALA A 113 -18.68 -10.45 21.03
C ALA A 113 -17.74 -10.04 19.88
N SER A 114 -18.14 -9.06 19.07
CA SER A 114 -17.24 -8.04 18.55
C SER A 114 -18.09 -6.93 17.94
N ALA A 115 -18.14 -5.83 18.68
CA ALA A 115 -18.95 -4.67 18.43
C ALA A 115 -18.63 -4.03 17.07
N PHE A 116 -19.70 -3.69 16.36
CA PHE A 116 -19.72 -2.66 15.34
C PHE A 116 -19.07 -1.37 15.88
N LEU A 117 -17.96 -0.92 15.29
CA LEU A 117 -17.44 0.43 15.45
C LEU A 117 -17.20 1.08 14.10
N ALA A 118 -18.22 1.79 13.64
CA ALA A 118 -18.14 3.03 12.88
C ALA A 118 -19.36 3.87 13.30
N PRO A 119 -19.43 5.21 13.12
CA PRO A 119 -18.41 6.16 12.59
C PRO A 119 -18.33 7.49 13.41
N VAL A 120 -17.21 8.23 13.39
CA VAL A 120 -17.25 9.72 13.52
C VAL A 120 -16.05 10.33 12.78
N GLN A 121 -16.32 11.07 11.71
CA GLN A 121 -15.39 12.04 11.09
C GLN A 121 -15.81 13.44 11.55
N PRO A 122 -14.91 14.33 11.99
CA PRO A 122 -15.27 15.73 12.22
C PRO A 122 -15.34 16.50 10.89
N PRO A 123 -16.31 17.43 10.71
CA PRO A 123 -16.36 18.29 9.54
C PRO A 123 -15.47 19.52 9.76
N LEU A 124 -14.45 19.73 8.92
CA LEU A 124 -13.83 21.05 8.80
C LEU A 124 -14.53 21.83 7.69
N GLN A 125 -15.43 22.71 8.13
CA GLN A 125 -16.03 23.76 7.31
C GLN A 125 -15.02 24.91 7.19
N LEU A 126 -14.59 25.23 5.97
CA LEU A 126 -13.88 26.47 5.65
C LEU A 126 -14.83 27.38 4.86
N LEU A 127 -15.44 28.34 5.56
CA LEU A 127 -16.17 29.46 4.99
C LEU A 127 -15.19 30.55 4.49
N PRO A 128 -15.60 31.42 3.54
CA PRO A 128 -14.74 32.44 2.96
C PRO A 128 -14.73 33.70 3.83
N SER A 129 -13.56 34.26 4.10
CA SER A 129 -13.45 35.57 4.74
C SER A 129 -13.06 36.63 3.71
N SER A 130 -14.01 37.51 3.43
CA SER A 130 -13.79 38.78 2.75
C SER A 130 -13.12 39.75 3.72
N SER A 131 -11.99 40.34 3.34
CA SER A 131 -11.48 41.55 4.00
C SER A 131 -10.82 42.43 2.95
N LYS A 132 -11.54 43.49 2.58
CA LYS A 132 -10.95 44.70 2.00
C LYS A 132 -10.29 45.45 3.15
N ILE A 133 -9.02 45.83 3.02
CA ILE A 133 -8.43 47.02 3.65
C ILE A 133 -7.29 47.47 2.73
N ASP A 134 -7.52 48.61 2.10
CA ASP A 134 -6.54 49.50 1.47
C ASP A 134 -5.38 49.78 2.40
N HIS A 135 -4.15 49.78 1.89
CA HIS A 135 -3.11 50.74 2.30
C HIS A 135 -2.17 51.02 1.12
N HIS A 136 -2.27 52.26 0.64
CA HIS A 136 -1.34 52.87 -0.30
C HIS A 136 0.07 52.94 0.30
N ARG A 137 1.06 52.36 -0.40
CA ARG A 137 2.44 52.91 -0.38
C ARG A 137 3.13 52.63 -1.71
N ALA A 138 3.34 53.70 -2.47
CA ALA A 138 4.08 53.70 -3.71
C ALA A 138 5.57 53.44 -3.47
N LEU A 139 6.14 52.47 -4.18
CA LEU A 139 7.57 52.27 -4.40
C LEU A 139 7.77 51.90 -5.89
N PRO A 140 8.90 52.30 -6.52
CA PRO A 140 9.09 52.31 -7.96
C PRO A 140 9.24 50.90 -8.57
N PRO A 141 8.97 50.71 -9.89
CA PRO A 141 8.98 49.40 -10.50
C PRO A 141 10.42 48.93 -10.74
N VAL A 142 10.74 47.76 -10.21
CA VAL A 142 11.92 46.97 -10.59
C VAL A 142 11.61 46.29 -11.94
N PRO A 143 12.53 46.20 -12.92
CA PRO A 143 12.25 45.52 -14.17
C PRO A 143 12.13 44.02 -13.90
N GLY A 144 10.91 43.49 -13.89
CA GLY A 144 10.65 42.06 -13.82
C GLY A 144 11.07 41.35 -15.11
N PRO A 145 11.48 40.07 -15.04
CA PRO A 145 11.87 39.31 -16.23
C PRO A 145 10.67 39.08 -17.15
N ALA A 146 10.96 38.98 -18.45
CA ALA A 146 10.03 38.82 -19.57
C ALA A 146 8.92 37.77 -19.32
N PRO A 147 7.73 37.93 -19.94
CA PRO A 147 6.62 37.01 -19.78
C PRO A 147 7.03 35.61 -20.23
N THR A 148 7.18 34.71 -19.27
CA THR A 148 7.32 33.28 -19.54
C THR A 148 6.10 32.83 -20.33
N PHE A 149 6.34 32.35 -21.55
CA PHE A 149 5.37 31.71 -22.42
C PHE A 149 4.65 30.62 -21.62
N ARG A 150 3.46 30.92 -21.08
CA ARG A 150 2.65 29.95 -20.33
C ARG A 150 2.20 28.90 -21.34
N GLN A 151 2.91 27.77 -21.36
CA GLN A 151 2.49 26.61 -22.13
C GLN A 151 1.10 26.22 -21.63
N GLN A 152 0.07 26.53 -22.42
CA GLN A 152 -1.25 25.99 -22.17
C GLN A 152 -1.13 24.46 -22.17
N PRO A 153 -1.67 23.76 -21.16
CA PRO A 153 -1.65 22.31 -21.15
C PRO A 153 -2.30 21.78 -22.44
N PRO A 154 -1.71 20.75 -23.07
CA PRO A 154 -2.20 20.24 -24.35
C PRO A 154 -3.69 19.89 -24.28
N PRO A 155 -4.48 20.19 -25.32
CA PRO A 155 -5.90 19.86 -25.32
C PRO A 155 -6.08 18.34 -25.15
N MET A 156 -6.86 17.94 -24.15
CA MET A 156 -7.14 16.53 -23.86
C MET A 156 -8.44 16.09 -24.56
N LYS A 157 -8.61 14.79 -24.82
CA LYS A 157 -9.88 14.18 -25.27
C LYS A 157 -10.36 13.15 -24.23
N SER A 158 -11.66 12.93 -24.11
CA SER A 158 -12.16 11.80 -23.30
C SER A 158 -12.08 10.49 -24.08
N CYS A 159 -11.67 9.41 -23.42
CA CYS A 159 -11.75 8.08 -24.00
C CYS A 159 -13.21 7.67 -24.20
N LEU A 160 -13.58 7.14 -25.36
CA LEU A 160 -14.96 6.73 -25.62
C LEU A 160 -15.40 5.49 -24.81
N SER A 161 -14.46 4.74 -24.25
CA SER A 161 -14.74 3.55 -23.44
C SER A 161 -14.68 3.84 -21.94
N CYS A 162 -13.60 4.46 -21.46
CA CYS A 162 -13.45 4.73 -20.02
C CYS A 162 -13.73 6.17 -19.60
N HIS A 163 -14.00 7.08 -20.53
CA HIS A 163 -14.30 8.51 -20.31
C HIS A 163 -13.20 9.34 -19.65
N GLN A 164 -12.07 8.73 -19.26
CA GLN A 164 -10.90 9.44 -18.73
C GLN A 164 -10.26 10.35 -19.78
N GLN A 165 -9.70 11.46 -19.30
CA GLN A 165 -8.93 12.38 -20.13
C GLN A 165 -7.64 11.71 -20.60
N ILE A 166 -7.48 11.62 -21.92
CA ILE A 166 -6.30 11.09 -22.60
C ILE A 166 -5.78 12.13 -23.58
N HIS A 167 -4.50 12.04 -23.95
CA HIS A 167 -3.93 12.95 -24.95
C HIS A 167 -4.73 12.90 -26.27
N ARG A 168 -5.00 14.06 -26.88
CA ARG A 168 -5.88 14.18 -28.06
C ARG A 168 -5.46 13.30 -29.24
N ASN A 169 -4.16 13.05 -29.41
CA ASN A 169 -3.64 12.19 -30.47
C ASN A 169 -3.34 10.74 -30.03
N ALA A 170 -3.72 10.33 -28.82
CA ALA A 170 -3.47 8.95 -28.36
C ALA A 170 -4.25 7.93 -29.23
N PRO A 171 -3.59 6.93 -29.84
CA PRO A 171 -4.23 5.94 -30.70
C PRO A 171 -5.03 4.88 -29.90
N ILE A 172 -4.68 4.71 -28.63
CA ILE A 172 -5.25 3.76 -27.69
C ILE A 172 -5.31 4.40 -26.30
N CYS A 173 -6.32 4.06 -25.50
CA CYS A 173 -6.37 4.50 -24.11
C CYS A 173 -5.27 3.78 -23.28
N PRO A 174 -4.40 4.49 -22.55
CA PRO A 174 -3.38 3.83 -21.74
C PRO A 174 -3.98 3.01 -20.60
N LEU A 175 -5.16 3.43 -20.10
CA LEU A 175 -5.84 2.83 -18.95
C LEU A 175 -6.63 1.57 -19.33
N CYS A 176 -7.47 1.63 -20.38
CA CYS A 176 -8.37 0.52 -20.73
C CYS A 176 -8.05 -0.16 -22.07
N LYS A 177 -6.99 0.26 -22.76
CA LYS A 177 -6.56 -0.28 -24.06
C LYS A 177 -7.61 -0.18 -25.19
N ALA A 178 -8.69 0.58 -25.02
CA ALA A 178 -9.65 0.81 -26.09
C ALA A 178 -9.05 1.68 -27.21
N LYS A 179 -9.32 1.33 -28.47
CA LYS A 179 -8.89 2.10 -29.64
C LYS A 179 -9.62 3.45 -29.68
N SER A 180 -8.89 4.54 -29.84
CA SER A 180 -9.52 5.85 -30.06
C SER A 180 -9.99 5.96 -31.50
N ARG A 181 -11.28 6.19 -31.71
CA ARG A 181 -11.84 6.57 -33.03
C ARG A 181 -11.96 8.10 -33.11
N SER A 182 -11.54 8.69 -34.24
CA SER A 182 -11.73 10.13 -34.47
C SER A 182 -13.21 10.43 -34.66
N ARG A 183 -13.70 11.56 -34.11
CA ARG A 183 -15.07 12.03 -34.31
C ARG A 183 -15.32 12.57 -35.72
N ASN A 184 -14.25 12.93 -36.45
CA ASN A 184 -14.34 13.42 -37.83
C ASN A 184 -13.48 12.53 -38.74
N PRO A 185 -13.96 11.34 -39.15
CA PRO A 185 -13.24 10.50 -40.10
C PRO A 185 -13.19 11.21 -41.47
N LYS A 186 -11.99 11.37 -42.05
CA LYS A 186 -11.85 11.83 -43.43
C LYS A 186 -12.58 10.83 -44.33
N LYS A 187 -13.47 11.32 -45.21
CA LYS A 187 -14.19 10.48 -46.17
C LYS A 187 -13.18 9.64 -46.97
N PRO A 188 -13.34 8.31 -47.05
CA PRO A 188 -12.48 7.51 -47.91
C PRO A 188 -12.65 7.98 -49.37
N LYS A 189 -11.54 8.25 -50.06
CA LYS A 189 -11.56 8.47 -51.51
C LYS A 189 -12.05 7.17 -52.16
N LYS A 190 -13.05 7.26 -53.03
CA LYS A 190 -13.43 6.14 -53.90
C LYS A 190 -12.19 5.75 -54.71
N LYS A 191 -11.86 4.46 -54.73
CA LYS A 191 -10.93 3.89 -55.71
C LYS A 191 -11.75 3.71 -56.98
N ASP A 192 -11.38 4.44 -58.03
CA ASP A 192 -11.73 4.11 -59.42
C ASP A 192 -10.81 2.96 -59.90
#